data_AF-A0A6P0XCJ3-F1
#
_entry.id   AF-A0A6P0XCJ3-F1
#
_cell.length_a   1.000
_cell.length_b   1.000
_cell.length_c   1.000
_cell.angle_alpha   90.00
_cell.angle_beta   90.00
_cell.angle_gamma   90.00
#
_symmetry.space_group_name_H-M   'P 1'
#
loop_
_entity.id
_entity.type
_entity.pdbx_description
1 polymer ?
#
loop_
_entity_poly.entity_id
_entity_poly.type
_entity_poly.pdbx_seq_one_letter_code
_entity_poly.pdbx_strand_id
1 'polypeptide(L)'
;MLLKYKYKLKPHKSQTAIIANWLELARRQYNYRLAESLNWFEATRTLLNACPLNVSVVPVDRIYENIPEFRTQTRDGRKKGSNGNPITKKGDKHPNIINGYVLWETVQLADLAQTKKLFPYGQVYTFPGIARCCPACTNYYG
;
A
#
# COMPACT_ATOMS: atom_id res chain seq x y z
N MET A 1 -13.56 -36.62 -22.74
CA MET A 1 -12.79 -35.46 -23.25
C MET A 1 -13.34 -34.20 -22.59
N LEU A 2 -12.57 -33.51 -21.73
CA LEU A 2 -13.01 -32.25 -21.11
C LEU A 2 -12.68 -31.07 -22.03
N LEU A 3 -13.71 -30.40 -22.55
CA LEU A 3 -13.58 -29.15 -23.29
C LEU A 3 -13.26 -28.00 -22.31
N LYS A 4 -12.04 -27.48 -22.36
CA LYS A 4 -11.65 -26.25 -21.64
C LYS A 4 -11.87 -25.04 -22.55
N TYR A 5 -12.92 -24.28 -22.30
CA TYR A 5 -13.17 -23.02 -22.99
C TYR A 5 -12.22 -21.93 -22.48
N LYS A 6 -11.57 -21.21 -23.41
CA LYS A 6 -10.78 -20.02 -23.11
C LYS A 6 -11.56 -18.79 -23.56
N TYR A 7 -12.11 -18.04 -22.61
CA TYR A 7 -12.80 -16.79 -22.88
C TYR A 7 -11.81 -15.63 -22.87
N LYS A 8 -11.86 -14.77 -23.90
CA LYS A 8 -11.16 -13.48 -23.91
C LYS A 8 -12.19 -12.38 -23.64
N LEU A 9 -11.98 -11.60 -22.58
CA LEU A 9 -12.76 -10.38 -22.33
C LEU A 9 -12.35 -9.33 -23.37
N LYS A 10 -13.33 -8.82 -24.12
CA LYS A 10 -13.17 -7.68 -25.02
C LYS A 10 -13.94 -6.50 -24.42
N PRO A 11 -13.33 -5.73 -23.51
CA PRO A 11 -14.02 -4.60 -22.89
C PRO A 11 -14.41 -3.54 -23.93
N HIS A 12 -15.53 -2.87 -23.69
CA HIS A 12 -15.93 -1.70 -24.47
C HIS A 12 -14.94 -0.54 -24.25
N LYS A 13 -14.83 0.41 -25.18
CA LYS A 13 -13.90 1.56 -25.08
C LYS A 13 -13.99 2.29 -23.74
N SER A 14 -15.21 2.51 -23.24
CA SER A 14 -15.45 3.12 -21.92
C SER A 14 -14.92 2.29 -20.76
N GLN A 15 -15.11 0.96 -20.81
CA GLN A 15 -14.60 0.04 -19.79
C GLN A 15 -13.07 -0.01 -19.80
N THR A 16 -12.44 0.00 -20.98
CA THR A 16 -10.98 0.03 -21.11
C THR A 16 -10.39 1.29 -20.46
N ALA A 17 -11.01 2.46 -20.66
CA ALA A 17 -10.55 3.70 -20.03
C ALA A 17 -10.64 3.64 -18.50
N ILE A 18 -11.73 3.06 -17.95
CA ILE A 18 -11.90 2.87 -16.50
C ILE A 18 -10.83 1.92 -15.95
N ILE A 19 -10.63 0.77 -16.61
CA ILE A 19 -9.63 -0.22 -16.20
C ILE A 19 -8.22 0.37 -16.24
N ALA A 20 -7.89 1.11 -17.31
CA ALA A 20 -6.60 1.77 -17.42
C ALA A 20 -6.37 2.76 -16.28
N ASN A 21 -7.36 3.59 -15.94
CA ASN A 21 -7.28 4.50 -14.80
C ASN A 21 -7.09 3.76 -13.46
N TRP A 22 -7.80 2.66 -13.25
CA TRP A 22 -7.63 1.86 -12.03
C TRP A 22 -6.24 1.23 -11.92
N LEU A 23 -5.69 0.73 -13.02
CA LEU A 23 -4.32 0.20 -13.07
C LEU A 23 -3.28 1.28 -12.78
N GLU A 24 -3.52 2.48 -13.28
CA GLU A 24 -2.70 3.67 -13.07
C GLU A 24 -2.62 4.04 -11.59
N LEU A 25 -3.78 4.14 -10.93
CA LEU A 25 -3.90 4.37 -9.49
C LEU A 25 -3.23 3.25 -8.67
N ALA A 26 -3.45 1.99 -9.05
CA ALA A 26 -2.83 0.84 -8.37
C ALA A 26 -1.29 0.87 -8.50
N ARG A 27 -0.76 1.25 -9.66
CA ARG A 27 0.69 1.38 -9.89
C ARG A 27 1.29 2.48 -9.01
N ARG A 28 0.64 3.65 -8.95
CA ARG A 28 1.07 4.76 -8.08
C ARG A 28 1.06 4.36 -6.62
N GLN A 29 -0.02 3.70 -6.21
CA GLN A 29 -0.18 3.20 -4.84
C GLN A 29 0.94 2.24 -4.47
N TYR A 30 1.24 1.28 -5.35
CA TYR A 30 2.32 0.34 -5.15
C TYR A 30 3.68 1.04 -5.03
N ASN A 31 4.01 1.94 -5.95
CA ASN A 31 5.28 2.67 -5.95
C ASN A 31 5.44 3.56 -4.71
N TYR A 32 4.38 4.24 -4.28
CA TYR A 32 4.38 5.05 -3.07
C TYR A 32 4.66 4.18 -1.82
N ARG A 33 3.98 3.04 -1.69
CA ARG A 33 4.21 2.10 -0.58
C ARG A 33 5.62 1.52 -0.57
N LEU A 34 6.12 1.16 -1.75
CA LEU A 34 7.48 0.68 -1.88
C LEU A 34 8.50 1.73 -1.42
N ALA A 35 8.29 3.00 -1.78
CA ALA A 35 9.14 4.10 -1.34
C ALA A 35 9.08 4.30 0.19
N GLU A 36 7.90 4.23 0.81
CA GLU A 36 7.77 4.31 2.28
C GLU A 36 8.51 3.16 2.99
N SER A 37 8.36 1.94 2.49
CA SER A 37 9.05 0.78 3.06
C SER A 37 10.57 0.85 2.91
N LEU A 38 11.06 1.32 1.75
CA LEU A 38 12.49 1.54 1.53
C LEU A 38 13.04 2.65 2.41
N ASN A 39 12.33 3.78 2.52
CA ASN A 39 12.73 4.87 3.39
C ASN A 39 12.80 4.44 4.86
N TRP A 40 11.80 3.68 5.33
CA TRP A 40 11.82 3.08 6.67
C TRP A 40 13.03 2.15 6.86
N PHE A 41 13.32 1.29 5.88
CA PHE A 41 14.48 0.39 5.93
C PHE A 41 15.80 1.16 5.97
N GLU A 42 15.93 2.22 5.17
CA GLU A 42 17.13 3.08 5.16
C GLU A 42 17.31 3.86 6.46
N ALA A 43 16.21 4.29 7.08
CA ALA A 43 16.21 5.00 8.35
C ALA A 43 16.55 4.09 9.55
N THR A 44 16.23 2.80 9.45
CA THR A 44 16.40 1.81 10.53
C THR A 44 17.65 0.96 10.40
N ARG A 45 18.24 0.84 9.19
CA ARG A 45 19.49 0.06 9.00
C ARG A 45 20.70 0.72 9.64
N THR A 46 21.63 -0.09 10.12
CA THR A 46 22.98 0.34 10.53
C THR A 46 24.07 -0.16 9.58
N LEU A 47 25.29 0.38 9.72
CA LEU A 47 26.46 0.02 8.91
C LEU A 47 26.92 -1.44 9.09
N LEU A 48 26.67 -2.00 10.26
CA LEU A 48 26.73 -3.45 10.48
C LEU A 48 25.35 -4.00 10.10
N ASN A 49 25.30 -5.15 9.41
CA ASN A 49 24.09 -5.95 9.14
C ASN A 49 23.49 -6.53 10.45
N ALA A 50 23.49 -5.75 11.53
CA ALA A 50 22.91 -6.03 12.81
C ALA A 50 21.80 -5.01 13.06
N CYS A 51 20.82 -5.37 13.87
CA CYS A 51 19.81 -4.41 14.30
C CYS A 51 20.46 -3.44 15.30
N PRO A 52 20.30 -2.12 15.19
CA PRO A 52 20.63 -1.25 16.30
C PRO A 52 19.69 -1.59 17.45
N LEU A 53 20.22 -2.22 18.50
CA LEU A 53 19.44 -2.51 19.71
C LEU A 53 18.94 -1.23 20.40
N ASN A 54 19.56 -0.08 20.12
CA ASN A 54 19.31 1.17 20.86
C ASN A 54 19.05 2.44 20.04
N VAL A 55 19.38 2.55 18.73
CA VAL A 55 19.30 3.84 18.01
C VAL A 55 19.05 3.67 16.50
N SER A 56 17.93 4.17 15.99
CA SER A 56 17.71 4.37 14.54
C SER A 56 18.49 5.60 14.03
N VAL A 57 18.95 5.60 12.77
CA VAL A 57 19.70 6.73 12.18
C VAL A 57 18.86 8.01 12.15
N VAL A 58 17.56 7.85 11.96
CA VAL A 58 16.56 8.92 11.99
C VAL A 58 15.78 8.85 13.31
N PRO A 59 15.42 9.98 13.95
CA PRO A 59 14.52 9.96 15.10
C PRO A 59 13.20 9.25 14.77
N VAL A 60 12.81 8.35 15.68
CA VAL A 60 11.67 7.44 15.52
C VAL A 60 10.37 8.18 15.17
N ASP A 61 10.15 9.35 15.77
CA ASP A 61 8.95 10.17 15.56
C ASP A 61 8.78 10.60 14.09
N ARG A 62 9.88 10.88 13.39
CA ARG A 62 9.82 11.26 11.96
C ARG A 62 9.56 10.09 11.03
N ILE A 63 9.93 8.88 11.43
CA ILE A 63 9.73 7.67 10.62
C ILE A 63 8.23 7.30 10.59
N TYR A 64 7.51 7.58 11.68
CA TYR A 64 6.10 7.18 11.85
C TYR A 64 5.08 8.31 11.68
N GLU A 65 5.51 9.55 11.40
CA GLU A 65 4.64 10.73 11.33
C GLU A 65 3.39 10.54 10.44
N ASN A 66 3.53 9.81 9.32
CA ASN A 66 2.45 9.57 8.37
C ASN A 66 1.66 8.26 8.60
N ILE A 67 2.07 7.44 9.56
CA ILE A 67 1.52 6.10 9.79
C ILE A 67 0.68 6.13 11.06
N PRO A 68 -0.61 5.79 11.01
CA PRO A 68 -1.42 5.71 12.22
C PRO A 68 -0.96 4.54 13.08
N GLU A 69 -0.80 4.80 14.38
CA GLU A 69 -0.38 3.81 15.37
C GLU A 69 -1.33 2.61 15.46
N PHE A 70 -2.63 2.85 15.27
CA PHE A 70 -3.67 1.83 15.39
C PHE A 70 -4.58 1.82 14.18
N ARG A 71 -5.02 0.62 13.81
CA ARG A 71 -6.13 0.39 12.87
C ARG A 71 -7.36 -0.09 13.64
N THR A 72 -8.52 0.43 13.26
CA THR A 72 -9.80 0.03 13.86
C THR A 72 -10.43 -1.09 13.05
N GLN A 73 -10.85 -2.16 13.72
CA GLN A 73 -11.55 -3.26 13.07
C GLN A 73 -12.94 -2.80 12.61
N THR A 74 -13.22 -2.95 11.31
CA THR A 74 -14.48 -2.48 10.71
C THR A 74 -15.64 -3.47 10.83
N ARG A 75 -15.34 -4.74 11.14
CA ARG A 75 -16.29 -5.87 11.14
C ARG A 75 -15.93 -6.86 12.24
N ASP A 76 -16.91 -7.61 12.72
CA ASP A 76 -16.65 -8.68 13.68
C ASP A 76 -15.79 -9.78 13.07
N GLY A 77 -14.90 -10.32 13.91
CA GLY A 77 -14.00 -11.40 13.56
C GLY A 77 -14.73 -12.69 13.24
N ARG A 78 -14.27 -13.40 12.21
CA ARG A 78 -14.83 -14.71 11.83
C ARG A 78 -14.54 -15.80 12.86
N LYS A 79 -13.41 -15.72 13.56
CA LYS A 79 -13.02 -16.70 14.58
C LYS A 79 -13.86 -16.49 15.84
N LYS A 80 -14.42 -17.57 16.36
CA LYS A 80 -15.23 -17.61 17.58
C LYS A 80 -14.47 -18.33 18.69
N GLY A 81 -14.60 -17.85 19.92
CA GLY A 81 -14.09 -18.55 21.11
C GLY A 81 -14.96 -19.75 21.48
N SER A 82 -14.63 -20.45 22.56
CA SER A 82 -15.42 -21.59 23.07
C SER A 82 -16.87 -21.21 23.36
N ASN A 83 -17.12 -19.94 23.71
CA ASN A 83 -18.43 -19.42 24.08
C ASN A 83 -19.27 -19.02 22.85
N GLY A 84 -18.81 -19.29 21.62
CA GLY A 84 -19.50 -18.95 20.38
C GLY A 84 -19.44 -17.46 19.97
N ASN A 85 -18.87 -16.60 20.82
CA ASN A 85 -18.70 -15.17 20.56
C ASN A 85 -17.48 -14.89 19.66
N PRO A 86 -17.52 -13.87 18.79
CA PRO A 86 -16.36 -13.41 18.01
C PRO A 86 -15.18 -13.04 18.92
N ILE A 87 -13.97 -13.49 18.56
CA ILE A 87 -12.72 -13.19 19.29
C ILE A 87 -12.33 -11.72 19.15
N THR A 88 -12.57 -11.16 17.96
CA THR A 88 -12.36 -9.74 17.68
C THR A 88 -13.70 -9.15 17.28
N LYS A 89 -13.98 -7.94 17.75
CA LYS A 89 -15.24 -7.23 17.55
C LYS A 89 -14.99 -5.95 16.75
N LYS A 90 -16.02 -5.55 15.99
CA LYS A 90 -16.02 -4.25 15.34
C LYS A 90 -15.73 -3.15 16.37
N GLY A 91 -14.75 -2.31 16.06
CA GLY A 91 -14.26 -1.25 16.94
C GLY A 91 -12.96 -1.57 17.66
N ASP A 92 -12.53 -2.84 17.71
CA ASP A 92 -11.25 -3.22 18.32
C ASP A 92 -10.08 -2.52 17.62
N LYS A 93 -9.15 -1.97 18.40
CA LYS A 93 -7.95 -1.31 17.90
C LYS A 93 -6.80 -2.32 17.88
N HIS A 94 -6.19 -2.49 16.71
CA HIS A 94 -4.98 -3.29 16.56
C HIS A 94 -3.79 -2.38 16.28
N PRO A 95 -2.63 -2.60 16.92
CA PRO A 95 -1.44 -1.80 16.64
C PRO A 95 -0.92 -2.10 15.22
N ASN A 96 -0.58 -1.05 14.47
CA ASN A 96 0.13 -1.14 13.21
C ASN A 96 1.65 -1.18 13.41
N ILE A 97 2.12 -0.78 14.60
CA ILE A 97 3.54 -0.75 14.97
C ILE A 97 3.73 -1.72 16.13
N ILE A 98 4.56 -2.74 15.93
CA ILE A 98 4.84 -3.78 16.93
C ILE A 98 6.35 -3.85 17.12
N ASN A 99 6.84 -3.66 18.34
CA ASN A 99 8.27 -3.70 18.67
C ASN A 99 9.12 -2.75 17.80
N GLY A 100 8.58 -1.60 17.39
CA GLY A 100 9.27 -0.66 16.51
C GLY A 100 9.31 -1.08 15.04
N TYR A 101 8.55 -2.09 14.62
CA TYR A 101 8.38 -2.49 13.23
C TYR A 101 6.97 -2.13 12.75
N VAL A 102 6.89 -1.58 11.54
CA VAL A 102 5.61 -1.32 10.88
C VAL A 102 5.13 -2.59 10.21
N LEU A 103 3.91 -2.99 10.55
CA LEU A 103 3.23 -4.10 9.89
C LEU A 103 2.64 -3.60 8.56
N TRP A 104 3.48 -3.45 7.54
CA TRP A 104 3.09 -2.87 6.25
C TRP A 104 1.95 -3.60 5.54
N GLU A 105 1.74 -4.89 5.83
CA GLU A 105 0.61 -5.67 5.35
C GLU A 105 -0.75 -5.18 5.87
N THR A 106 -0.79 -4.54 7.04
CA THR A 106 -2.04 -4.07 7.65
C THR A 106 -2.35 -2.59 7.39
N VAL A 107 -1.36 -1.80 6.99
CA VAL A 107 -1.53 -0.36 6.78
C VAL A 107 -2.19 -0.12 5.41
N GLN A 108 -3.42 0.39 5.41
CA GLN A 108 -4.15 0.67 4.16
C GLN A 108 -3.96 2.10 3.69
N LEU A 109 -4.26 2.36 2.41
CA LEU A 109 -4.21 3.71 1.84
C LEU A 109 -5.09 4.70 2.60
N ALA A 110 -6.29 4.25 2.98
CA ALA A 110 -7.27 5.04 3.72
C ALA A 110 -6.79 5.45 5.11
N ASP A 111 -5.80 4.74 5.64
CA ASP A 111 -5.23 4.98 6.96
C ASP A 111 -4.16 6.09 6.90
N LEU A 112 -3.67 6.46 5.70
CA LEU A 112 -2.63 7.48 5.54
C LEU A 112 -3.20 8.87 5.30
N ALA A 113 -2.61 9.85 5.97
CA ALA A 113 -2.99 11.25 5.85
C ALA A 113 -2.53 11.90 4.54
N GLN A 114 -1.29 11.61 4.11
CA GLN A 114 -0.65 12.30 2.99
C GLN A 114 -1.12 11.79 1.63
N THR A 115 -1.37 10.50 1.52
CA THR A 115 -1.79 9.83 0.27
C THR A 115 -3.15 10.26 -0.26
N LYS A 116 -4.13 10.54 0.62
CA LYS A 116 -5.43 11.09 0.22
C LYS A 116 -5.30 12.43 -0.49
N LYS A 117 -4.25 13.20 -0.16
CA LYS A 117 -3.90 14.45 -0.83
C LYS A 117 -3.11 14.22 -2.12
N LEU A 118 -2.30 13.16 -2.18
CA LEU A 118 -1.46 12.84 -3.34
C LEU A 118 -2.25 12.24 -4.51
N PHE A 119 -3.32 11.51 -4.23
CA PHE A 119 -4.15 10.85 -5.25
C PHE A 119 -5.66 11.15 -5.07
N PRO A 120 -6.12 12.41 -5.21
CA PRO A 120 -7.54 12.73 -5.17
C PRO A 120 -8.35 12.00 -6.26
N TYR A 121 -9.57 11.58 -5.91
CA TYR A 121 -10.51 10.99 -6.85
C TYR A 121 -10.97 12.03 -7.88
N GLY A 122 -10.90 11.70 -9.18
CA GLY A 122 -11.48 12.50 -10.26
C GLY A 122 -10.53 13.42 -11.02
N GLN A 123 -9.22 13.44 -10.70
CA GLN A 123 -8.25 14.16 -11.53
C GLN A 123 -7.74 13.29 -12.69
N VAL A 124 -7.76 13.85 -13.90
CA VAL A 124 -7.00 13.32 -15.05
C VAL A 124 -5.56 13.76 -14.84
N TYR A 125 -4.70 12.83 -14.46
CA TYR A 125 -3.31 13.12 -14.19
C TYR A 125 -2.48 12.91 -15.46
N THR A 126 -2.06 14.01 -16.09
CA THR A 126 -0.93 13.96 -17.02
C THR A 126 0.35 13.86 -16.19
N PHE A 127 1.24 12.93 -16.54
CA PHE A 127 2.53 12.79 -15.87
C PHE A 127 3.52 13.83 -16.42
N PRO A 128 4.00 14.81 -15.63
CA PRO A 128 5.29 15.39 -15.89
C PRO A 128 6.32 14.52 -15.17
N GLY A 129 7.10 13.72 -15.91
CA GLY A 129 8.42 13.30 -15.39
C GLY A 129 8.67 11.84 -15.04
N ILE A 130 8.06 10.85 -15.71
CA ILE A 130 8.67 9.49 -15.78
C ILE A 130 9.75 9.47 -16.88
N ALA A 131 10.64 10.46 -16.90
CA ALA A 131 11.68 10.57 -17.92
C ALA A 131 13.05 10.06 -17.45
N ARG A 132 13.21 9.52 -16.23
CA ARG A 132 14.56 9.17 -15.72
C ARG A 132 14.81 7.76 -15.20
N CYS A 133 13.82 6.85 -15.17
CA CYS A 133 14.07 5.49 -14.67
C CYS A 133 13.80 4.35 -15.68
N CYS A 134 13.40 4.63 -16.93
CA CYS A 134 13.27 3.58 -17.93
C CYS A 134 13.65 4.11 -19.33
N PRO A 135 14.85 3.82 -19.86
CA PRO A 135 15.24 4.24 -21.21
C PRO A 135 14.49 3.52 -22.33
N ALA A 136 13.63 2.54 -22.02
CA ALA A 136 13.03 1.65 -23.01
C ALA A 136 11.56 1.95 -23.36
N CYS A 137 10.93 2.98 -22.78
CA CYS A 137 9.48 3.21 -22.94
C CYS A 137 9.09 4.37 -23.87
N THR A 138 10.02 5.02 -24.58
CA THR A 138 9.72 6.25 -25.36
C THR A 138 9.16 6.04 -26.77
N ASN A 139 9.00 4.81 -27.27
CA ASN A 139 8.67 4.59 -28.70
C ASN A 139 7.27 4.04 -29.01
N TYR A 140 6.28 4.22 -28.14
CA TYR A 140 4.92 3.69 -28.40
C TYR A 140 3.80 4.72 -28.33
N TYR A 141 4.03 5.95 -28.80
CA TYR A 141 2.95 6.84 -29.21
C TYR A 141 3.42 7.74 -30.37
N GLY A 142 3.24 7.26 -31.59
CA GLY A 142 3.25 8.01 -32.84
C GLY A 142 2.02 7.59 -33.65
#